data_AF-A0A2D6FIQ4-F1
#
_entry.id   AF-A0A2D6FIQ4-F1
#
_cell.length_a   1.000
_cell.length_b   1.000
_cell.length_c   1.000
_cell.angle_alpha   90.00
_cell.angle_beta   90.00
_cell.angle_gamma   90.00
#
_symmetry.space_group_name_H-M   'P 1'
#
loop_
_entity.id
_entity.type
_entity.pdbx_description
1 polymer ?
#
loop_
_entity_poly.entity_id
_entity_poly.type
_entity_poly.pdbx_seq_one_letter_code
_entity_poly.pdbx_strand_id
1 'polypeptide(L)'
;MITLINGRGQLGRRLSQMLKDVTHDEEDVYIYHTWNIDDKSETVQKKEYEKFLFFIEQHKRAKIIFVSTYSEKENWYNHYKQKSEAYLIDKCEKAIVIRLPTLIGKGTIVKLKNNEISPYGFLELLSLDAAAKSIINKVSYDGIIKNFIIRGETISADSIQQVLSIGEGN
;
A
#
# COMPACT_ATOMS: atom_id res chain seq x y z
N MET A 1 -3.09 -18.66 -10.06
CA MET A 1 -2.96 -18.74 -8.59
C MET A 1 -2.65 -17.35 -8.01
N ILE A 2 -3.22 -16.96 -6.86
CA ILE A 2 -2.92 -15.66 -6.22
C ILE A 2 -1.84 -15.81 -5.16
N THR A 3 -0.76 -15.03 -5.26
CA THR A 3 0.35 -15.05 -4.30
C THR A 3 0.59 -13.65 -3.72
N LEU A 4 0.54 -13.54 -2.39
CA LEU A 4 0.94 -12.33 -1.66
C LEU A 4 2.44 -12.37 -1.38
N ILE A 5 3.23 -11.54 -2.06
CA ILE A 5 4.67 -11.45 -1.85
C ILE A 5 4.94 -10.65 -0.58
N ASN A 6 5.69 -11.27 0.35
CA ASN A 6 6.08 -10.80 1.69
C ASN A 6 5.07 -9.82 2.33
N GLY A 7 3.83 -10.25 2.50
CA GLY A 7 2.72 -9.48 3.09
C GLY A 7 2.98 -8.99 4.51
N ARG A 8 3.75 -7.91 4.64
CA ARG A 8 4.14 -7.33 5.92
C ARG A 8 3.05 -6.47 6.55
N GLY A 9 3.16 -6.28 7.87
CA GLY A 9 2.31 -5.35 8.61
C GLY A 9 0.84 -5.78 8.72
N GLN A 10 0.00 -4.84 9.12
CA GLN A 10 -1.43 -5.09 9.33
C GLN A 10 -2.16 -5.37 8.01
N LEU A 11 -1.87 -4.61 6.94
CA LEU A 11 -2.48 -4.83 5.64
C LEU A 11 -2.10 -6.19 5.05
N GLY A 12 -0.83 -6.59 5.12
CA GLY A 12 -0.39 -7.89 4.65
C GLY A 12 -1.10 -9.05 5.35
N ARG A 13 -1.23 -8.99 6.69
CA ARG A 13 -2.00 -9.97 7.45
C ARG A 13 -3.46 -10.02 7.03
N ARG A 14 -4.09 -8.86 6.80
CA ARG A 14 -5.48 -8.80 6.38
C ARG A 14 -5.70 -9.37 4.97
N LEU A 15 -4.80 -9.06 4.04
CA LEU A 15 -4.78 -9.65 2.71
C LEU A 15 -4.63 -11.17 2.77
N SER A 16 -3.68 -11.69 3.54
CA SER A 16 -3.50 -13.13 3.70
C SER A 16 -4.74 -13.84 4.24
N GLN A 17 -5.50 -13.22 5.13
CA GLN A 17 -6.75 -13.78 5.63
C GLN A 17 -7.81 -13.81 4.53
N MET A 18 -8.03 -12.67 3.86
CA MET A 18 -9.09 -12.52 2.88
C MET A 18 -8.84 -13.31 1.59
N LEU A 19 -7.58 -13.53 1.22
CA LEU A 19 -7.22 -14.29 0.01
C LEU A 19 -7.46 -15.79 0.13
N LYS A 20 -7.64 -16.33 1.35
CA LYS A 20 -7.94 -17.77 1.54
C LYS A 20 -9.25 -18.18 0.87
N ASP A 21 -10.20 -17.25 0.80
CA ASP A 21 -11.54 -17.49 0.28
C ASP A 21 -11.67 -17.06 -1.20
N VAL A 22 -10.58 -16.64 -1.84
CA VAL A 22 -10.57 -16.15 -3.22
C VAL A 22 -10.03 -17.24 -4.15
N THR A 23 -10.91 -17.78 -4.99
CA THR A 23 -10.55 -18.68 -6.10
C THR A 23 -10.26 -17.87 -7.35
N HIS A 24 -9.15 -18.18 -8.04
CA HIS A 24 -8.79 -17.54 -9.31
C HIS A 24 -7.97 -18.51 -10.17
N ASP A 25 -8.58 -18.94 -11.27
CA ASP A 25 -8.12 -20.09 -12.05
C ASP A 25 -7.51 -19.69 -13.41
N GLU A 26 -7.49 -18.40 -13.76
CA GLU A 26 -7.14 -17.95 -15.11
C GLU A 26 -5.64 -17.65 -15.27
N GLU A 27 -5.02 -17.01 -14.29
CA GLU A 27 -3.61 -16.64 -14.36
C GLU A 27 -2.93 -16.53 -12.99
N ASP A 28 -1.60 -16.47 -13.00
CA ASP A 28 -0.82 -16.16 -11.82
C ASP A 28 -0.86 -14.67 -11.52
N VAL A 29 -1.34 -14.35 -10.33
CA VAL A 29 -1.49 -12.98 -9.84
C VAL A 29 -0.62 -12.79 -8.61
N TYR A 30 0.30 -11.83 -8.69
CA TYR A 30 1.17 -11.46 -7.59
C TYR A 30 0.75 -10.15 -6.97
N ILE A 31 0.46 -10.13 -5.68
CA ILE A 31 0.25 -8.90 -4.91
C ILE A 31 1.57 -8.56 -4.21
N TYR A 32 2.22 -7.49 -4.63
CA TYR A 32 3.51 -7.06 -4.10
C TYR A 32 3.33 -6.00 -3.00
N HIS A 33 3.45 -6.42 -1.74
CA HIS A 33 3.30 -5.58 -0.54
C HIS A 33 4.41 -5.88 0.50
N THR A 34 5.66 -5.57 0.16
CA THR A 34 6.86 -5.96 0.93
C THR A 34 7.67 -4.80 1.50
N TRP A 35 7.37 -3.59 1.04
CA TRP A 35 8.29 -2.46 1.08
C TRP A 35 8.55 -1.95 2.50
N ASN A 36 9.82 -1.77 2.87
CA ASN A 36 10.20 -1.21 4.17
C ASN A 36 9.81 0.28 4.28
N ILE A 37 8.89 0.62 5.17
CA ILE A 37 8.45 2.00 5.43
C ILE A 37 9.14 2.63 6.65
N ASP A 38 9.73 1.82 7.52
CA ASP A 38 10.24 2.25 8.82
C ASP A 38 11.59 2.98 8.68
N ASP A 39 12.44 2.53 7.76
CA ASP A 39 13.72 3.19 7.43
C ASP A 39 13.65 3.83 6.04
N LYS A 40 13.54 5.17 5.98
CA LYS A 40 13.42 5.95 4.75
C LYS A 40 14.76 6.45 4.19
N SER A 41 15.89 5.91 4.64
CA SER A 41 17.22 6.26 4.11
C SER A 41 17.38 5.83 2.65
N GLU A 42 18.20 6.55 1.89
CA GLU A 42 18.46 6.22 0.48
C GLU A 42 18.93 4.78 0.31
N THR A 43 19.90 4.35 1.12
CA THR A 43 20.51 3.01 1.06
C THR A 43 19.48 1.90 1.21
N VAL A 44 18.56 2.01 2.18
CA VAL A 44 17.53 0.98 2.38
C VAL A 44 16.52 1.00 1.26
N GLN A 45 16.08 2.19 0.85
CA GLN A 45 15.05 2.33 -0.18
C GLN A 45 15.54 1.90 -1.57
N LYS A 46 16.82 2.13 -1.87
CA LYS A 46 17.50 1.60 -3.06
C LYS A 46 17.54 0.07 -3.05
N LYS A 47 17.86 -0.55 -1.92
CA LYS A 47 17.85 -2.03 -1.79
C LYS A 47 16.45 -2.62 -1.99
N GLU A 48 15.41 -1.97 -1.47
CA GLU A 48 14.03 -2.40 -1.71
C GLU A 48 13.65 -2.28 -3.19
N TYR A 49 14.09 -1.21 -3.86
CA TYR A 49 13.93 -1.06 -5.30
C TYR A 49 14.65 -2.14 -6.10
N GLU A 50 15.90 -2.46 -5.78
CA GLU A 50 16.66 -3.53 -6.45
C GLU A 50 15.97 -4.90 -6.31
N LYS A 51 15.44 -5.21 -5.12
CA LYS A 51 14.61 -6.43 -4.90
C LYS A 51 13.34 -6.41 -5.75
N PHE A 52 12.71 -5.25 -5.87
CA PHE A 52 11.54 -5.08 -6.73
C PHE A 52 11.88 -5.34 -8.19
N LEU A 53 12.94 -4.72 -8.72
CA LEU A 53 13.41 -4.94 -10.09
C LEU A 53 13.67 -6.42 -10.37
N PHE A 54 14.41 -7.08 -9.47
CA PHE A 54 14.69 -8.51 -9.58
C PHE A 54 13.40 -9.34 -9.62
N PHE A 55 12.43 -9.03 -8.74
CA PHE A 55 11.14 -9.71 -8.73
C PHE A 55 10.38 -9.52 -10.06
N ILE A 56 10.34 -8.30 -10.60
CA ILE A 56 9.66 -8.02 -11.87
C ILE A 56 10.29 -8.79 -13.02
N GLU A 57 11.62 -8.83 -13.08
CA GLU A 57 12.34 -9.56 -14.12
C GLU A 57 11.98 -11.06 -14.15
N GLN A 58 11.73 -11.68 -13.00
CA GLN A 58 11.33 -13.09 -12.90
C GLN A 58 9.86 -13.35 -13.23
N HIS A 59 8.98 -12.34 -13.19
CA HIS A 59 7.52 -12.51 -13.27
C HIS A 59 6.85 -11.65 -14.35
N LYS A 60 7.59 -11.19 -15.37
CA LYS A 60 7.08 -10.22 -16.37
C LYS A 60 5.78 -10.63 -17.09
N ARG A 61 5.54 -11.94 -17.22
CA ARG A 61 4.37 -12.51 -17.90
C ARG A 61 3.15 -12.68 -16.98
N ALA A 62 3.35 -12.61 -15.67
CA ALA A 62 2.29 -12.71 -14.69
C ALA A 62 1.60 -11.37 -14.50
N LYS A 63 0.41 -11.41 -13.91
CA LYS A 63 -0.26 -10.20 -13.45
C LYS A 63 0.34 -9.76 -12.12
N ILE A 64 0.69 -8.48 -12.03
CA ILE A 64 1.38 -7.93 -10.85
C ILE A 64 0.60 -6.74 -10.33
N ILE A 65 0.08 -6.86 -9.11
CA ILE A 65 -0.57 -5.80 -8.35
C ILE A 65 0.43 -5.24 -7.34
N PHE A 66 0.99 -4.07 -7.63
CA PHE A 66 1.89 -3.36 -6.74
C PHE A 66 1.13 -2.41 -5.82
N VAL A 67 1.26 -2.62 -4.51
CA VAL A 67 0.69 -1.73 -3.50
C VAL A 67 1.69 -0.62 -3.19
N SER A 68 1.33 0.60 -3.55
CA SER A 68 2.11 1.82 -3.37
C SER A 68 1.39 2.81 -2.44
N THR A 69 2.00 3.97 -2.26
CA THR A 69 1.45 5.11 -1.53
C THR A 69 1.15 6.23 -2.51
N TYR A 70 0.14 7.07 -2.25
CA TYR A 70 0.06 8.37 -2.92
C TYR A 70 0.63 9.53 -2.08
N SER A 71 1.34 9.24 -0.99
CA SER A 71 2.07 10.26 -0.22
C SER A 71 3.06 11.01 -1.12
N GLU A 72 3.01 12.34 -1.11
CA GLU A 72 3.89 13.20 -1.92
C GLU A 72 5.05 13.82 -1.14
N LYS A 73 5.30 13.35 0.09
CA LYS A 73 6.42 13.83 0.91
C LYS A 73 7.77 13.62 0.19
N GLU A 74 8.63 14.62 0.23
CA GLU A 74 9.96 14.53 -0.36
C GLU A 74 10.88 13.65 0.51
N ASN A 75 11.04 12.38 0.11
CA ASN A 75 11.95 11.42 0.75
C ASN A 75 12.24 10.25 -0.19
N TRP A 76 13.30 9.49 0.12
CA TRP A 76 13.73 8.35 -0.69
C TRP A 76 12.71 7.22 -0.79
N TYR A 77 11.89 7.02 0.25
CA TYR A 77 10.82 6.02 0.21
C TYR A 77 9.80 6.32 -0.89
N ASN A 78 9.35 7.57 -0.97
CA ASN A 78 8.44 8.01 -2.03
C ASN A 78 9.12 8.02 -3.40
N HIS A 79 10.37 8.48 -3.49
CA HIS A 79 11.14 8.48 -4.74
C HIS A 79 11.24 7.08 -5.36
N TYR A 80 11.67 6.08 -4.59
CA TYR A 80 11.85 4.72 -5.11
C TYR A 80 10.53 3.98 -5.33
N LYS A 81 9.48 4.28 -4.56
CA LYS A 81 8.12 3.81 -4.85
C LYS A 81 7.66 4.30 -6.22
N GLN A 82 7.75 5.61 -6.48
CA GLN A 82 7.35 6.19 -7.78
C GLN A 82 8.16 5.63 -8.95
N LYS A 83 9.48 5.44 -8.78
CA LYS A 83 10.31 4.74 -9.78
C LYS A 83 9.83 3.31 -10.06
N SER A 84 9.45 2.58 -9.02
CA SER A 84 8.94 1.21 -9.14
C SER A 84 7.63 1.15 -9.90
N GLU A 85 6.74 2.11 -9.65
CA GLU A 85 5.46 2.22 -10.37
C GLU A 85 5.69 2.43 -11.88
N ALA A 86 6.54 3.39 -12.24
CA ALA A 86 6.86 3.67 -13.63
C ALA A 86 7.50 2.47 -14.31
N TYR A 87 8.48 1.84 -13.65
CA TYR A 87 9.15 0.66 -14.17
C TYR A 87 8.19 -0.52 -14.39
N LEU A 88 7.29 -0.78 -13.43
CA LEU A 88 6.31 -1.84 -13.54
C LEU A 88 5.37 -1.65 -14.73
N ILE A 89 4.84 -0.44 -14.89
CA ILE A 89 3.92 -0.12 -15.98
C ILE A 89 4.62 -0.26 -17.34
N ASP A 90 5.90 0.12 -17.43
CA ASP A 90 6.69 0.00 -18.65
C ASP A 90 7.07 -1.46 -19.00
N LYS A 91 7.35 -2.29 -17.99
CA LYS A 91 7.89 -3.65 -18.20
C LYS A 91 6.88 -4.78 -18.14
N CYS A 92 5.70 -4.55 -17.57
CA CYS A 92 4.68 -5.57 -17.38
C CYS A 92 3.34 -5.15 -17.98
N GLU A 93 2.90 -5.84 -19.02
CA GLU A 93 1.63 -5.60 -19.69
C GLU A 93 0.43 -5.73 -18.71
N LYS A 94 0.49 -6.73 -17.82
CA LYS A 94 -0.53 -6.99 -16.80
C LYS A 94 -0.19 -6.35 -15.45
N ALA A 95 0.39 -5.15 -15.48
CA ALA A 95 0.66 -4.34 -14.29
C ALA A 95 -0.61 -3.70 -13.72
N ILE A 96 -0.71 -3.64 -12.40
CA ILE A 96 -1.64 -2.78 -11.68
C ILE A 96 -0.88 -2.13 -10.53
N VAL A 97 -0.91 -0.81 -10.46
CA VAL A 97 -0.43 -0.01 -9.34
C VAL A 97 -1.64 0.48 -8.56
N ILE A 98 -1.66 0.18 -7.27
CA ILE A 98 -2.69 0.64 -6.34
C ILE A 98 -2.02 1.56 -5.33
N ARG A 99 -2.35 2.85 -5.36
CA ARG A 99 -1.86 3.83 -4.40
C ARG A 99 -2.87 3.98 -3.27
N LEU A 100 -2.40 3.76 -2.05
CA LEU A 100 -3.24 3.82 -0.85
C LEU A 100 -2.98 5.07 0.02
N PRO A 101 -4.01 5.51 0.75
CA PRO A 101 -3.95 6.61 1.73
C PRO A 101 -3.27 6.15 3.02
N THR A 102 -3.33 6.99 4.05
CA THR A 102 -2.94 6.57 5.40
C THR A 102 -3.91 5.49 5.87
N LEU A 103 -3.37 4.33 6.27
CA LEU A 103 -4.18 3.25 6.82
C LEU A 103 -4.38 3.44 8.33
N ILE A 104 -5.60 3.21 8.79
CA ILE A 104 -5.92 3.23 10.22
C ILE A 104 -5.14 2.11 10.94
N GLY A 105 -4.55 2.44 12.09
CA GLY A 105 -3.93 1.45 13.00
C GLY A 105 -2.39 1.44 13.06
N LYS A 106 -1.69 2.26 12.27
CA LYS A 106 -0.23 2.46 12.34
C LYS A 106 0.20 3.86 11.87
N GLY A 107 1.48 4.18 12.02
CA GLY A 107 2.10 5.37 11.44
C GLY A 107 1.59 6.68 12.04
N THR A 108 1.23 7.63 11.18
CA THR A 108 0.76 8.97 11.58
C THR A 108 -0.33 8.94 12.64
N ILE A 109 -1.28 7.98 12.56
CA ILE A 109 -2.38 7.86 13.52
C ILE A 109 -1.90 7.50 14.92
N VAL A 110 -0.92 6.59 15.02
CA VAL A 110 -0.32 6.23 16.32
C VAL A 110 0.49 7.41 16.87
N LYS A 111 1.23 8.12 16.02
CA LYS A 111 1.99 9.31 16.44
C LYS A 111 1.09 10.44 16.94
N LEU A 112 -0.06 10.65 16.27
CA LEU A 112 -1.07 11.59 16.74
C LEU A 112 -1.67 11.15 18.08
N LYS A 113 -2.01 9.85 18.22
CA LYS A 113 -2.51 9.28 19.48
C LYS A 113 -1.53 9.53 20.64
N ASN A 114 -0.24 9.31 20.41
CA ASN A 114 0.81 9.41 21.41
C ASN A 114 1.30 10.85 21.64
N ASN A 115 0.71 11.86 20.98
CA ASN A 115 1.19 13.24 20.98
C ASN A 115 2.66 13.41 20.54
N GLU A 116 3.18 12.49 19.72
CA GLU A 116 4.54 12.57 19.15
C GLU A 116 4.64 13.59 18.00
N ILE A 117 3.49 13.91 17.38
CA ILE A 117 3.38 14.95 16.36
C ILE A 117 2.15 15.81 16.63
N SER A 118 2.25 17.09 16.30
CA SER A 118 1.10 17.99 16.34
C SER A 118 0.14 17.70 15.17
N PRO A 119 -1.18 17.73 15.40
CA PRO A 119 -2.14 17.68 14.31
C PRO A 119 -1.97 18.92 13.43
N TYR A 120 -2.05 18.72 12.11
CA TYR A 120 -2.07 19.81 11.15
C TYR A 120 -2.77 19.38 9.86
N GLY A 121 -3.62 20.26 9.33
CA GLY A 121 -4.30 20.08 8.04
C GLY A 121 -5.30 18.92 8.05
N PHE A 122 -5.37 18.22 6.91
CA PHE A 122 -6.28 17.10 6.69
C PHE A 122 -5.52 15.80 6.44
N LEU A 123 -6.12 14.70 6.89
CA LEU A 123 -5.66 13.35 6.61
C LEU A 123 -6.77 12.60 5.89
N GLU A 124 -6.38 11.87 4.85
CA GLU A 124 -7.26 10.91 4.20
C GLU A 124 -6.93 9.52 4.76
N LEU A 125 -7.96 8.85 5.30
CA LEU A 125 -7.86 7.61 6.06
C LEU A 125 -8.64 6.49 5.39
N LEU A 126 -8.06 5.28 5.39
CA LEU A 126 -8.73 4.08 4.92
C LEU A 126 -8.58 2.95 5.92
N SER A 127 -9.67 2.22 6.16
CA SER A 127 -9.62 1.02 6.97
C SER A 127 -8.82 -0.09 6.27
N LEU A 128 -8.22 -0.98 7.06
CA LEU A 128 -7.48 -2.14 6.53
C LEU A 128 -8.37 -3.02 5.65
N ASP A 129 -9.65 -3.16 6.02
CA ASP A 129 -10.62 -3.96 5.29
C ASP A 129 -10.99 -3.35 3.94
N ALA A 130 -11.23 -2.03 3.91
CA ALA A 130 -11.51 -1.34 2.66
C ALA A 130 -10.30 -1.36 1.73
N ALA A 131 -9.09 -1.18 2.26
CA ALA A 131 -7.84 -1.31 1.51
C ALA A 131 -7.66 -2.71 0.92
N ALA A 132 -7.82 -3.75 1.74
CA ALA A 132 -7.67 -5.14 1.31
C ALA A 132 -8.71 -5.54 0.26
N LYS A 133 -9.99 -5.19 0.48
CA LYS A 133 -11.06 -5.40 -0.52
C LYS A 133 -10.76 -4.70 -1.83
N SER A 134 -10.28 -3.45 -1.78
CA SER A 134 -9.93 -2.70 -2.99
C SER A 134 -8.81 -3.35 -3.79
N ILE A 135 -7.81 -3.92 -3.12
CA ILE A 135 -6.72 -4.68 -3.76
C ILE A 135 -7.26 -5.97 -4.37
N ILE A 136 -8.04 -6.75 -3.62
CA ILE A 136 -8.59 -8.03 -4.08
C ILE A 136 -9.51 -7.83 -5.29
N ASN A 137 -10.32 -6.77 -5.30
CA ASN A 137 -11.18 -6.44 -6.44
C ASN A 137 -10.40 -6.15 -7.74
N LYS A 138 -9.09 -5.90 -7.66
CA LYS A 138 -8.23 -5.73 -8.84
C LYS A 138 -7.60 -7.02 -9.34
N VAL A 139 -7.73 -8.13 -8.61
CA VAL A 139 -7.28 -9.46 -9.05
C VAL A 139 -7.97 -9.88 -10.35
N SER A 140 -9.25 -9.60 -10.52
CA SER A 140 -10.01 -9.91 -11.76
C SER A 140 -9.99 -8.80 -12.81
N TYR A 141 -9.36 -7.66 -12.54
CA TYR A 141 -9.37 -6.52 -13.47
C TYR A 141 -8.47 -6.76 -14.70
N ASP A 142 -9.03 -6.69 -15.90
CA ASP A 142 -8.37 -6.97 -17.18
C ASP A 142 -8.20 -5.73 -18.09
N GLY A 143 -8.65 -4.56 -17.63
CA GLY A 143 -8.64 -3.34 -18.43
C GLY A 143 -7.26 -2.69 -18.66
N ILE A 144 -7.26 -1.63 -19.49
CA ILE A 144 -6.04 -0.93 -19.91
C ILE A 144 -5.47 0.04 -18.87
N ILE A 145 -6.28 0.55 -17.95
CA ILE A 145 -5.81 1.47 -16.89
C ILE A 145 -4.96 0.71 -15.89
N LYS A 146 -3.72 1.15 -15.67
CA LYS A 146 -2.74 0.48 -14.82
C LYS A 146 -2.52 1.16 -13.46
N ASN A 147 -2.97 2.39 -13.25
CA ASN A 147 -2.77 3.14 -12.01
C ASN A 147 -4.11 3.52 -11.36
N PHE A 148 -4.30 3.13 -10.11
CA PHE A 148 -5.50 3.41 -9.33
C PHE A 148 -5.14 4.07 -8.02
N ILE A 149 -5.81 5.18 -7.71
CA ILE A 149 -5.78 5.78 -6.38
C ILE A 149 -7.03 5.30 -5.64
N ILE A 150 -6.84 4.63 -4.51
CA ILE A 150 -7.95 4.28 -3.63
C ILE A 150 -8.14 5.45 -2.67
N ARG A 151 -9.35 5.99 -2.67
CA ARG A 151 -9.71 7.11 -1.81
C ARG A 151 -10.28 6.62 -0.48
N GLY A 152 -9.95 7.35 0.57
CA GLY A 152 -10.46 7.15 1.92
C GLY A 152 -11.39 8.28 2.35
N GLU A 153 -11.69 8.32 3.64
CA GLU A 153 -12.40 9.45 4.25
C GLU A 153 -11.42 10.55 4.61
N THR A 154 -11.75 11.79 4.26
CA THR A 154 -10.94 12.96 4.60
C THR A 154 -11.46 13.60 5.89
N ILE A 155 -10.58 13.77 6.86
CA ILE A 155 -10.90 14.34 8.17
C ILE A 155 -9.76 15.26 8.62
N SER A 156 -10.06 16.30 9.39
CA SER A 156 -9.01 17.17 9.94
C SER A 156 -8.15 16.39 10.95
N ALA A 157 -6.85 16.69 10.98
CA ALA A 157 -5.93 16.06 11.92
C ALA A 157 -6.33 16.35 13.38
N ASP A 158 -6.88 17.54 13.65
CA ASP A 158 -7.38 17.94 14.97
C ASP A 158 -8.55 17.06 15.42
N SER A 159 -9.53 16.81 14.55
CA SER A 159 -10.66 15.94 14.87
C SER A 159 -10.22 14.50 15.08
N ILE A 160 -9.23 14.00 14.33
CA ILE A 160 -8.65 12.68 14.59
C ILE A 160 -8.04 12.63 16.00
N GLN A 161 -7.22 13.61 16.38
CA GLN A 161 -6.58 13.62 17.70
C GLN A 161 -7.63 13.65 18.81
N GLN A 162 -8.66 14.49 18.69
CA GLN A 162 -9.78 14.55 19.65
C GLN A 162 -10.47 13.20 19.81
N VAL A 163 -10.82 12.54 18.69
CA VAL A 163 -11.46 11.20 18.72
C VAL A 163 -10.56 10.17 19.39
N LEU A 164 -9.25 10.21 19.12
CA LEU A 164 -8.29 9.28 19.73
C LEU A 164 -8.13 9.50 21.24
N SER A 165 -8.22 10.75 21.71
CA SER A 165 -8.14 11.10 23.14
C SER A 165 -9.41 10.74 23.93
N ILE A 166 -10.59 10.80 23.31
CA ILE A 166 -11.86 10.42 23.95
C ILE A 166 -11.88 8.92 24.31
N GLY A 167 -11.20 8.07 23.52
CA GLY A 167 -11.14 6.63 23.75
C GLY A 167 -10.33 6.18 24.98
N GLU A 168 -9.68 7.08 25.71
CA GLU A 168 -8.92 6.78 26.94
C GLU A 168 -9.69 7.12 28.24
N GLY A 169 -10.91 7.65 28.11
CA GLY A 169 -11.76 8.06 29.23
C GLY A 169 -12.83 7.06 29.69
N ASN A 170 -12.82 5.81 29.20
CA ASN A 170 -13.75 4.73 29.60
C ASN A 170 -13.00 3.47 30.03
#